data_AF-U1PZG5-F1
#
_entry.id   AF-U1PZG5-F1
#
_cell.length_a   1.000
_cell.length_b   1.000
_cell.length_c   1.000
_cell.angle_alpha   90.00
_cell.angle_beta   90.00
_cell.angle_gamma   90.00
#
_symmetry.space_group_name_H-M   'P 1'
#
loop_
_entity.id
_entity.type
_entity.pdbx_description
1 polymer ?
#
loop_
_entity_poly.entity_id
_entity_poly.type
_entity_poly.pdbx_seq_one_letter_code
_entity_poly.pdbx_strand_id
1 'polypeptide(L)' 'YAGRSYPAGSVGIIASVTAPFCSDCDRTRITADGRLMTCLFSTTETDLRGPMRTGADDDELIRIWARATWLKPR' A
#
# COMPACT_ATOMS: atom_id res chain seq x y z
N TYR A 1 5.24 -18.25 -5.44
CA TYR A 1 4.38 -19.30 -4.86
C TYR A 1 3.73 -20.12 -5.97
N ALA A 2 4.49 -20.98 -6.65
CA ALA A 2 3.87 -21.94 -7.57
C ALA A 2 3.29 -23.07 -6.70
N GLY A 3 1.97 -23.02 -6.46
CA GLY A 3 1.27 -24.09 -5.76
C GLY A 3 1.41 -25.41 -6.51
N ARG A 4 1.34 -26.54 -5.80
CA ARG A 4 1.34 -27.86 -6.43
C ARG A 4 0.09 -27.97 -7.31
N SER A 5 0.28 -28.29 -8.60
CA SER A 5 -0.84 -28.49 -9.52
C SER A 5 -1.44 -29.88 -9.27
N TYR A 6 -2.73 -29.93 -8.93
CA TYR A 6 -3.48 -31.17 -8.78
C TYR A 6 -4.41 -31.34 -9.99
N PRO A 7 -4.84 -32.57 -10.31
CA PRO A 7 -5.79 -32.80 -11.42
C PRO A 7 -7.09 -31.99 -11.30
N ALA A 8 -7.47 -31.58 -10.10
CA ALA A 8 -8.64 -30.74 -9.81
C ALA A 8 -8.36 -29.22 -9.80
N GLY A 9 -7.10 -28.78 -9.99
CA GLY A 9 -6.67 -27.39 -9.96
C GLY A 9 -5.53 -27.09 -8.99
N SER A 10 -5.26 -25.80 -8.75
CA SER A 10 -4.22 -25.33 -7.83
C SER A 10 -4.82 -24.57 -6.65
N VAL A 11 -4.26 -24.77 -5.46
CA VAL A 11 -4.57 -23.98 -4.26
C VAL A 11 -3.30 -23.30 -3.76
N GLY A 12 -3.41 -22.01 -3.43
CA GLY A 12 -2.33 -21.21 -2.85
C GLY A 12 -2.67 -20.75 -1.43
N ILE A 13 -1.67 -20.70 -0.56
CA ILE A 13 -1.80 -20.21 0.82
C ILE A 13 -0.94 -18.95 0.97
N ILE A 14 -1.50 -17.90 1.57
CA ILE A 14 -0.79 -16.67 1.92
C ILE A 14 -0.57 -16.66 3.43
N ALA A 15 0.67 -16.84 3.85
CA ALA A 15 1.05 -16.93 5.26
C ALA A 15 1.32 -15.55 5.87
N SER A 16 0.30 -14.68 5.91
CA SER A 16 0.43 -13.26 6.31
C SER A 16 0.98 -13.00 7.73
N VAL A 17 0.99 -14.01 8.60
CA VAL A 17 1.47 -13.91 9.99
C VAL A 17 2.76 -14.70 10.21
N THR A 18 2.81 -15.96 9.76
CA THR A 18 3.96 -16.85 10.00
C THR A 18 5.10 -16.66 8.99
N ALA A 19 4.83 -16.05 7.84
CA ALA A 19 5.83 -15.64 6.86
C ALA A 19 5.43 -14.26 6.27
N PRO A 20 5.59 -13.18 7.05
CA PRO A 20 5.18 -11.84 6.62
C PRO A 20 6.00 -11.38 5.41
N PHE A 21 5.37 -10.55 4.58
CA PHE A 21 5.92 -10.06 3.30
C PHE A 21 5.99 -8.52 3.26
N CYS A 22 5.98 -7.87 4.42
CA CYS A 22 5.98 -6.41 4.53
C CYS A 22 7.23 -5.77 3.91
N SER A 23 8.40 -6.42 4.04
CA SER A 23 9.66 -5.97 3.43
C SER A 23 9.59 -5.85 1.91
N ASP A 24 8.79 -6.71 1.28
CA ASP A 24 8.66 -6.81 -0.19
C ASP A 24 7.41 -6.08 -0.68
N CYS A 25 6.61 -5.53 0.24
CA CYS A 25 5.37 -4.84 -0.10
C CYS A 25 5.68 -3.44 -0.65
N ASP A 26 5.36 -3.21 -1.92
CA ASP A 26 5.47 -1.92 -2.63
C ASP A 26 4.12 -1.19 -2.75
N ARG A 27 3.06 -1.78 -2.21
CA ARG A 27 1.70 -1.24 -2.32
C ARG A 27 1.54 0.10 -1.61
N THR A 28 0.86 1.03 -2.28
CA THR A 28 0.24 2.25 -1.75
C THR A 28 -1.26 2.17 -1.96
N ARG A 29 -2.06 2.67 -1.01
CA ARG A 29 -3.52 2.74 -1.11
C ARG A 29 -4.00 4.17 -1.01
N ILE A 30 -5.09 4.48 -1.72
CA ILE A 30 -5.89 5.69 -1.52
C ILE A 30 -7.25 5.26 -0.98
N THR A 31 -7.72 5.91 0.08
CA THR A 31 -9.03 5.70 0.70
C THR A 31 -10.14 6.38 -0.13
N ALA A 32 -11.40 6.04 0.13
CA ALA A 32 -12.53 6.62 -0.60
C ALA A 32 -12.69 8.14 -0.39
N ASP A 33 -12.23 8.67 0.75
CA ASP A 33 -12.21 10.11 1.04
C ASP A 33 -10.97 10.83 0.48
N GLY A 34 -10.03 10.09 -0.13
CA GLY A 34 -8.87 10.63 -0.84
C GLY A 34 -7.63 10.82 0.04
N ARG A 35 -7.43 9.94 1.02
CA ARG A 35 -6.26 9.89 1.89
C ARG A 35 -5.30 8.79 1.44
N LEU A 36 -4.00 9.03 1.57
CA LEU A 36 -2.95 8.05 1.36
C LEU A 36 -2.76 7.16 2.58
N MET A 37 -2.72 5.84 2.36
CA MET A 37 -2.31 4.82 3.32
C MET A 37 -1.18 3.97 2.73
N THR A 38 -0.08 3.82 3.46
CA THR A 38 1.12 3.09 2.98
C THR A 38 1.20 1.65 3.50
N CYS A 39 0.32 1.29 4.43
CA CYS A 39 0.11 -0.06 4.91
C CYS A 39 -1.40 -0.33 5.06
N LEU A 40 -1.84 -1.56 4.77
CA LEU A 40 -3.23 -1.97 4.96
C LEU A 40 -3.70 -1.82 6.42
N PHE A 41 -2.76 -1.93 7.37
CA PHE A 41 -3.00 -1.85 8.81
C PHE A 41 -2.49 -0.55 9.43
N SER A 42 -2.23 0.48 8.62
CA SER A 42 -1.80 1.78 9.14
C SER A 42 -2.90 2.39 10.02
N THR A 43 -2.50 2.98 11.15
CA THR A 43 -3.38 3.85 11.96
C THR A 43 -3.27 5.32 11.56
N THR A 44 -2.39 5.63 10.61
CA THR A 44 -2.16 6.96 10.10
C THR A 44 -2.50 7.05 8.62
N GLU A 45 -3.05 8.20 8.23
CA GLU A 45 -3.39 8.53 6.86
C GLU A 45 -2.87 9.93 6.53
N THR A 46 -2.53 10.17 5.26
CA THR A 46 -2.04 11.48 4.79
C THR A 46 -3.05 12.10 3.83
N ASP A 47 -3.40 13.38 4.00
CA ASP A 47 -4.28 14.08 3.06
C ASP A 47 -3.61 14.21 1.69
N LEU A 48 -4.27 13.68 0.66
CA LEU A 48 -3.87 13.92 -0.73
C LEU A 48 -4.92 14.76 -1.47
N ARG A 49 -6.21 14.54 -1.16
CA ARG A 49 -7.32 15.25 -1.78
C ARG A 49 -7.26 16.76 -1.57
N GLY A 50 -6.90 17.22 -0.37
CA GLY A 50 -6.77 18.66 -0.07
C GLY A 50 -5.81 19.36 -1.04
N PRO A 51 -4.52 19.00 -1.03
CA PRO A 51 -3.51 19.54 -1.95
C PRO A 51 -3.93 19.48 -3.43
N MET A 52 -4.45 18.34 -3.89
CA MET A 52 -4.92 18.20 -5.27
C MET A 52 -6.03 19.19 -5.63
N ARG A 53 -6.96 19.47 -4.70
CA ARG A 53 -8.07 20.40 -4.94
C ARG A 53 -7.67 21.86 -4.83
N THR A 54 -6.57 22.16 -4.14
CA THR A 54 -6.00 23.51 -4.06
C THR A 54 -5.00 23.81 -5.17
N GLY A 55 -4.79 22.88 -6.11
CA GLY A 55 -3.94 23.08 -7.28
C GLY A 55 -2.45 22.80 -7.03
N ALA A 56 -2.12 21.90 -6.10
CA ALA A 56 -0.75 21.40 -5.94
C ALA A 56 -0.22 20.83 -7.27
N ASP A 57 1.03 21.11 -7.57
CA ASP A 57 1.71 20.54 -8.73
C ASP A 57 2.15 19.09 -8.49
N ASP A 58 2.55 18.40 -9.56
CA ASP A 58 2.96 16.99 -9.48
C ASP A 58 4.15 16.79 -8.53
N ASP A 59 5.10 17.73 -8.51
CA ASP A 59 6.27 17.65 -7.62
C ASP A 59 5.87 17.73 -6.14
N GLU A 60 4.88 18.55 -5.80
CA GLU A 60 4.30 18.63 -4.47
C GLU A 60 3.58 17.33 -4.07
N LEU A 61 2.76 16.78 -4.97
CA LEU A 61 2.08 15.51 -4.74
C LEU A 61 3.08 14.35 -4.56
N ILE A 62 4.15 14.33 -5.36
CA ILE A 62 5.24 13.35 -5.24
C ILE A 62 5.92 13.49 -3.87
N ARG A 63 6.21 14.71 -3.40
CA ARG A 63 6.81 14.93 -2.08
C ARG A 63 5.91 14.42 -0.95
N ILE A 64 4.61 14.68 -1.02
CA ILE A 64 3.62 14.20 -0.03
C ILE A 64 3.60 12.67 0.00
N TRP A 65 3.48 12.03 -1.18
CA TRP A 65 3.45 10.58 -1.29
C TRP A 65 4.76 9.92 -0.84
N ALA A 66 5.91 10.45 -1.25
CA ALA A 66 7.21 9.91 -0.89
C ALA A 66 7.44 10.00 0.62
N ARG A 67 7.09 11.13 1.25
CA ARG A 67 7.19 11.30 2.70
C ARG A 67 6.35 10.27 3.44
N ALA A 68 5.09 10.05 3.02
CA ALA A 68 4.25 9.02 3.62
C ALA A 68 4.84 7.61 3.42
N THR A 69 5.36 7.32 2.22
CA THR A 69 5.93 6.02 1.85
C THR A 69 7.15 5.67 2.70
N TRP A 70 8.00 6.64 3.04
CA TRP A 70 9.16 6.41 3.89
C TRP A 70 8.83 6.12 5.36
N LEU A 71 7.60 6.39 5.80
CA LEU A 71 7.12 6.04 7.14
C LEU A 71 6.50 4.63 7.19
N LYS A 72 6.47 3.91 6.07
CA LYS A 72 5.87 2.57 5.99
C LYS A 72 6.53 1.61 6.99
N PRO A 73 5.75 0.90 7.83
CA PRO A 73 6.29 -0.11 8.72
C PRO A 73 6.90 -1.27 7.92
N ARG A 74 7.99 -1.83 8.43
CA ARG A 74 8.68 -3.01 7.87
C ARG A 74 8.29 -4.27 8.61
#